data_AF-A0A3D5HEL0-F1
#
_entry.id   AF-A0A3D5HEL0-F1
#
_cell.length_a   1.000
_cell.length_b   1.000
_cell.length_c   1.000
_cell.angle_alpha   90.00
_cell.angle_beta   90.00
_cell.angle_gamma   90.00
#
_symmetry.space_group_name_H-M   'P 1'
#
loop_
_entity.id
_entity.type
_entity.pdbx_description
1 polymer ?
#
loop_
_entity_poly.entity_id
_entity_poly.type
_entity_poly.pdbx_seq_one_letter_code
_entity_poly.pdbx_strand_id
1 'polypeptide(L)'
;MAVSIPEELRAFGITSKEFVEKKRGLAKSAETEVNDNDVIWELFQDLTKKALSYEMLQMLFWNMAIFKDKLGQNSFEYQQKSHKSRLLDLEQKGKTKVKINATGCSASCRKMHNLVLPLEKALQNLPVPNPKCEATLYSANTWCTSIYLVAKESEKESPKLPLAVENVPELPPLVKSINNNASDSADETAERDSEQTEDNTMGWAIATLTLCLGLGLLFFSPWAGGLLVAWSIPFFPPLMLRLRRSLPFLKHRWERW
;
A
#
# COMPACT_ATOMS: atom_id res chain seq x y z
N MET A 1 26.32 13.58 -5.22
CA MET A 1 25.14 13.44 -6.09
C MET A 1 24.05 12.76 -5.29
N ALA A 2 22.84 13.33 -5.22
CA ALA A 2 21.74 12.71 -4.49
C ALA A 2 21.39 11.38 -5.16
N VAL A 3 21.52 10.28 -4.43
CA VAL A 3 21.12 8.96 -4.89
C VAL A 3 19.62 9.01 -5.21
N SER A 4 19.23 8.71 -6.44
CA SER A 4 17.83 8.76 -6.87
C SER A 4 17.09 7.50 -6.39
N ILE A 5 16.85 7.42 -5.08
CA ILE A 5 16.00 6.36 -4.51
C ILE A 5 14.58 6.54 -5.08
N PRO A 6 13.96 5.50 -5.65
CA PRO A 6 12.57 5.54 -6.10
C PRO A 6 11.62 6.02 -4.99
N GLU A 7 10.62 6.82 -5.35
CA GLU A 7 9.61 7.35 -4.40
C GLU A 7 8.90 6.21 -3.66
N GLU A 8 8.69 5.08 -4.34
CA GLU A 8 8.01 3.90 -3.80
C GLU A 8 8.78 3.30 -2.63
N LEU A 9 10.12 3.21 -2.70
CA LEU A 9 10.94 2.73 -1.58
C LEU A 9 10.96 3.73 -0.43
N ARG A 10 10.99 5.04 -0.72
CA ARG A 10 10.91 6.08 0.32
C ARG A 10 9.59 6.03 1.07
N ALA A 11 8.49 5.72 0.38
CA ALA A 11 7.17 5.54 1.01
C ALA A 11 7.14 4.36 2.00
N PHE A 12 8.05 3.39 1.86
CA PHE A 12 8.26 2.31 2.83
C PHE A 12 9.37 2.60 3.85
N GLY A 13 9.82 3.86 3.94
CA GLY A 13 10.79 4.29 4.95
C GLY A 13 12.26 4.07 4.58
N ILE A 14 12.56 3.61 3.35
CA ILE A 14 13.95 3.41 2.93
C ILE A 14 14.67 4.76 2.82
N THR A 15 15.76 4.88 3.57
CA THR A 15 16.61 6.06 3.63
C THR A 15 17.77 5.98 2.65
N SER A 16 18.39 7.13 2.36
CA SER A 16 19.64 7.19 1.58
C SER A 16 20.77 6.40 2.23
N LYS A 17 20.79 6.35 3.57
CA LYS A 17 21.78 5.57 4.31
C LYS A 17 21.61 4.08 4.06
N GLU A 18 20.40 3.55 4.20
CA GLU A 18 20.10 2.13 3.96
C GLU A 18 20.38 1.73 2.51
N PHE A 19 20.06 2.61 1.55
CA PHE A 19 20.40 2.36 0.15
C PHE A 19 21.92 2.21 -0.07
N VAL A 20 22.71 3.15 0.47
CA VAL A 20 24.17 3.12 0.35
C VAL A 20 24.76 1.92 1.09
N GLU A 21 24.23 1.58 2.26
CA GLU A 21 24.63 0.39 3.01
C GLU A 21 24.36 -0.89 2.23
N LYS A 22 23.17 -1.02 1.63
CA LYS A 22 22.82 -2.16 0.79
C LYS A 22 23.70 -2.23 -0.46
N LYS A 23 23.93 -1.11 -1.15
CA LYS A 23 24.83 -1.03 -2.31
C LYS A 23 26.26 -1.46 -1.95
N ARG A 24 26.78 -0.97 -0.82
CA ARG A 24 28.11 -1.37 -0.31
C ARG A 24 28.16 -2.86 0.05
N GLY A 25 27.10 -3.39 0.65
CA GLY A 25 26.98 -4.82 0.96
C GLY A 25 27.09 -5.68 -0.29
N LEU A 26 26.35 -5.33 -1.34
CA LEU A 26 26.39 -6.02 -2.64
C LEU A 26 27.75 -5.89 -3.33
N ALA A 27 28.43 -4.75 -3.20
CA ALA A 27 29.73 -4.52 -3.82
C ALA A 27 30.85 -5.31 -3.13
N LYS A 28 30.67 -5.69 -1.86
CA LYS A 28 31.61 -6.59 -1.18
C LYS A 28 31.44 -8.05 -1.62
N SER A 29 30.25 -8.42 -2.09
CA SER A 29 29.96 -9.75 -2.63
C SER A 29 30.25 -9.89 -4.13
N ALA A 30 30.41 -8.79 -4.85
CA ALA A 30 30.65 -8.78 -6.30
C ALA A 30 31.94 -8.01 -6.62
N GLU A 31 32.87 -8.60 -7.38
CA GLU A 31 34.13 -7.95 -7.81
C GLU A 31 33.91 -6.82 -8.87
N THR A 32 32.69 -6.32 -9.01
CA THR A 32 32.26 -5.37 -10.05
C THR A 32 31.36 -4.26 -9.48
N GLU A 33 31.23 -3.17 -10.23
CA GLU A 33 30.36 -2.04 -9.88
C GLU A 33 28.90 -2.49 -9.80
N VAL A 34 28.28 -2.32 -8.63
CA VAL A 34 26.89 -2.73 -8.39
C VAL A 34 25.91 -1.78 -9.05
N ASN A 35 25.03 -2.35 -9.87
CA ASN A 35 23.94 -1.65 -10.52
C ASN A 35 22.88 -1.20 -9.50
N ASP A 36 22.47 0.08 -9.57
CA ASP A 36 21.44 0.64 -8.68
C ASP A 36 20.11 -0.11 -8.78
N ASN A 37 19.76 -0.66 -9.95
CA ASN A 37 18.55 -1.46 -10.13
C ASN A 37 18.57 -2.74 -9.29
N ASP A 38 19.74 -3.36 -9.11
CA ASP A 38 19.89 -4.55 -8.28
C ASP A 38 19.74 -4.21 -6.80
N VAL A 39 20.27 -3.04 -6.38
CA VAL A 39 20.08 -2.51 -5.03
C VAL A 39 18.60 -2.28 -4.74
N ILE A 40 17.88 -1.59 -5.65
CA ILE A 40 16.45 -1.33 -5.54
C ILE A 40 15.67 -2.63 -5.43
N TRP A 41 16.00 -3.60 -6.28
CA TRP A 41 15.34 -4.90 -6.32
C TRP A 41 15.48 -5.66 -5.00
N GLU A 42 16.70 -5.73 -4.49
CA GLU A 42 17.01 -6.36 -3.21
C GLU A 42 16.32 -5.68 -2.02
N LEU A 43 16.24 -4.35 -2.02
CA LEU A 43 15.51 -3.60 -0.98
C LEU A 43 14.02 -3.95 -0.98
N PHE A 44 13.39 -4.06 -2.15
CA PHE A 44 12.01 -4.55 -2.23
C PHE A 44 11.87 -5.97 -1.67
N GLN A 45 12.79 -6.88 -2.02
CA GLN A 45 12.76 -8.24 -1.49
C GLN A 45 12.88 -8.25 0.04
N ASP A 46 13.79 -7.47 0.61
CA ASP A 46 13.92 -7.36 2.06
C ASP A 46 12.67 -6.80 2.74
N LEU A 47 12.01 -5.82 2.11
CA LEU A 47 10.72 -5.29 2.61
C LEU A 47 9.62 -6.34 2.58
N THR A 48 9.55 -7.20 1.55
CA THR A 48 8.53 -8.27 1.50
C THR A 48 8.71 -9.30 2.63
N LYS A 49 9.95 -9.56 3.05
CA LYS A 49 10.25 -10.45 4.18
C LYS A 49 9.87 -9.84 5.53
N LYS A 50 9.75 -8.52 5.61
CA LYS A 50 9.41 -7.75 6.82
C LYS A 50 7.94 -7.34 6.89
N ALA A 51 7.12 -7.76 5.93
CA ALA A 51 5.74 -7.30 5.84
C ALA A 51 4.88 -7.82 7.00
N LEU A 52 4.15 -6.91 7.64
CA LEU A 52 3.28 -7.19 8.78
C LEU A 52 1.82 -7.47 8.36
N SER A 53 1.44 -7.12 7.13
CA SER A 53 0.08 -7.29 6.62
C SER A 53 0.06 -7.66 5.14
N TYR A 54 -1.02 -8.30 4.72
CA TYR A 54 -1.26 -8.59 3.31
C TYR A 54 -1.48 -7.33 2.48
N GLU A 55 -2.01 -6.26 3.06
CA GLU A 55 -2.10 -4.94 2.40
C GLU A 55 -0.71 -4.39 2.07
N MET A 56 0.24 -4.52 2.99
CA MET A 56 1.63 -4.14 2.74
C MET A 56 2.26 -4.99 1.63
N LEU A 57 2.08 -6.32 1.66
CA LEU A 57 2.54 -7.21 0.59
C LEU A 57 1.92 -6.86 -0.76
N GLN A 58 0.62 -6.53 -0.80
CA GLN A 58 -0.05 -6.12 -2.03
C GLN A 58 0.64 -4.91 -2.65
N MET A 59 0.91 -3.87 -1.87
CA MET A 59 1.58 -2.66 -2.34
C MET A 59 3.02 -2.92 -2.77
N LEU A 60 3.78 -3.70 -2.00
CA LEU A 60 5.16 -4.06 -2.33
C LEU A 60 5.24 -4.83 -3.65
N PHE A 61 4.43 -5.87 -3.82
CA PHE A 61 4.44 -6.65 -5.06
C PHE A 61 3.93 -5.86 -6.27
N TRP A 62 2.98 -4.94 -6.08
CA TRP A 62 2.56 -4.03 -7.15
C TRP A 62 3.71 -3.13 -7.61
N ASN A 63 4.46 -2.55 -6.67
CA ASN A 63 5.61 -1.71 -6.98
C ASN A 63 6.77 -2.51 -7.60
N MET A 64 7.01 -3.74 -7.14
CA MET A 64 7.95 -4.65 -7.78
C MET A 64 7.55 -4.98 -9.22
N ALA A 65 6.26 -5.18 -9.48
CA ALA A 65 5.75 -5.41 -10.83
C ALA A 65 5.98 -4.17 -11.73
N ILE A 66 5.66 -2.97 -11.24
CA ILE A 66 5.92 -1.71 -11.97
C ILE A 66 7.42 -1.57 -12.26
N PHE A 67 8.27 -1.83 -11.27
CA PHE A 67 9.71 -1.71 -11.41
C PHE A 67 10.25 -2.66 -12.49
N LYS A 68 9.85 -3.94 -12.47
CA LYS A 68 10.22 -4.91 -13.51
C LYS A 68 9.73 -4.49 -14.89
N ASP A 69 8.50 -4.01 -14.99
CA ASP A 69 7.92 -3.56 -16.26
C ASP A 69 8.66 -2.34 -16.84
N LYS A 70 9.04 -1.36 -16.00
CA LYS A 70 9.88 -0.22 -16.41
C LYS A 70 11.25 -0.64 -16.96
N LEU A 71 11.78 -1.78 -16.50
CA LEU A 71 13.03 -2.37 -17.01
C LEU A 71 12.82 -3.25 -18.25
N GLY A 72 11.59 -3.35 -18.78
CA GLY A 72 11.27 -4.23 -19.90
C GLY A 72 11.23 -5.72 -19.54
N GLN A 73 11.19 -6.05 -18.25
CA GLN A 73 11.21 -7.42 -17.74
C GLN A 73 9.80 -7.92 -17.43
N ASN A 74 9.60 -9.24 -17.51
CA ASN A 74 8.32 -9.86 -17.18
C ASN A 74 7.95 -9.58 -15.70
N SER A 75 6.77 -9.00 -15.49
CA SER A 75 6.26 -8.60 -14.19
C SER A 75 5.00 -9.37 -13.75
N PHE A 76 4.53 -10.32 -14.56
CA PHE A 76 3.24 -11.00 -14.38
C PHE A 76 3.15 -11.75 -13.04
N GLU A 77 4.22 -12.44 -12.63
CA GLU A 77 4.29 -13.13 -11.34
C GLU A 77 4.08 -12.17 -10.16
N TYR A 78 4.68 -10.98 -10.21
CA TYR A 78 4.54 -9.98 -9.14
C TYR A 78 3.14 -9.36 -9.13
N GLN A 79 2.50 -9.21 -10.30
CA GLN A 79 1.07 -8.86 -10.37
C GLN A 79 0.21 -9.94 -9.70
N GLN A 80 0.47 -11.23 -9.98
CA GLN A 80 -0.23 -12.34 -9.32
C GLN A 80 -0.05 -12.31 -7.81
N LYS A 81 1.18 -12.12 -7.31
CA LYS A 81 1.46 -12.01 -5.88
C LYS A 81 0.68 -10.84 -5.24
N SER A 82 0.68 -9.66 -5.88
CA SER A 82 -0.08 -8.50 -5.41
C SER A 82 -1.58 -8.80 -5.28
N HIS A 83 -2.18 -9.40 -6.31
CA HIS A 83 -3.59 -9.76 -6.32
C HIS A 83 -3.94 -10.87 -5.32
N LYS A 84 -3.06 -11.85 -5.13
CA LYS A 84 -3.22 -12.88 -4.09
C LYS A 84 -3.16 -12.27 -2.69
N SER A 85 -2.23 -11.34 -2.44
CA SER A 85 -2.18 -10.61 -1.17
C SER A 85 -3.47 -9.83 -0.92
N ARG A 86 -4.04 -9.17 -1.95
CA ARG A 86 -5.35 -8.51 -1.81
C ARG A 86 -6.45 -9.47 -1.38
N LEU A 87 -6.52 -10.67 -1.95
CA LEU A 87 -7.54 -11.65 -1.59
C LEU A 87 -7.36 -12.17 -0.15
N LEU A 88 -6.12 -12.45 0.28
CA LEU A 88 -5.84 -12.86 1.66
C LEU A 88 -6.12 -11.75 2.69
N ASP A 89 -5.87 -10.48 2.33
CA ASP A 89 -6.28 -9.32 3.15
C ASP A 89 -7.80 -9.31 3.36
N LEU A 90 -8.57 -9.58 2.30
CA LEU A 90 -10.03 -9.66 2.37
C LEU A 90 -10.51 -10.86 3.17
N GLU A 91 -9.84 -12.01 3.05
CA GLU A 91 -10.10 -13.21 3.86
C GLU A 91 -9.88 -12.94 5.35
N GLN A 92 -8.74 -12.34 5.70
CA GLN A 92 -8.42 -11.96 7.08
C GLN A 92 -9.43 -10.96 7.66
N LYS A 93 -10.00 -10.10 6.81
CA LYS A 93 -11.09 -9.16 7.16
C LYS A 93 -12.48 -9.81 7.18
N GLY A 94 -12.58 -11.14 7.09
CA GLY A 94 -13.82 -11.91 7.18
C GLY A 94 -14.73 -11.77 5.96
N LYS A 95 -14.21 -11.37 4.80
CA LYS A 95 -15.00 -11.29 3.56
C LYS A 95 -15.08 -12.66 2.91
N THR A 96 -16.23 -12.97 2.31
CA THR A 96 -16.50 -14.27 1.69
C THR A 96 -16.72 -14.21 0.19
N LYS A 97 -17.01 -13.01 -0.35
CA LYS A 97 -17.28 -12.79 -1.77
C LYS A 97 -16.51 -11.58 -2.31
N VAL A 98 -16.02 -11.72 -3.54
CA VAL A 98 -15.31 -10.66 -4.26
C VAL A 98 -15.92 -10.44 -5.63
N LYS A 99 -15.74 -9.24 -6.16
CA LYS A 99 -16.23 -8.83 -7.48
C LYS A 99 -15.05 -8.33 -8.32
N ILE A 100 -14.97 -8.76 -9.57
CA ILE A 100 -13.92 -8.31 -10.48
C ILE A 100 -14.32 -6.97 -11.11
N ASN A 101 -13.46 -5.97 -10.94
CA ASN A 101 -13.52 -4.73 -11.72
C ASN A 101 -12.46 -4.75 -12.82
N ALA A 102 -12.88 -4.70 -14.07
CA ALA A 102 -12.02 -4.80 -15.24
C ALA A 102 -12.39 -3.75 -16.32
N THR A 103 -13.10 -2.68 -15.94
CA THR A 103 -13.60 -1.66 -16.89
C THR A 103 -12.49 -0.99 -17.68
N GLY A 104 -11.34 -0.72 -17.05
CA GLY A 104 -10.20 -0.02 -17.63
C GLY A 104 -9.10 -0.92 -18.19
N CYS A 105 -9.42 -2.16 -18.58
CA CYS A 105 -8.42 -3.15 -19.05
C CYS A 105 -8.74 -3.67 -20.46
N SER A 106 -8.00 -4.69 -20.92
CA SER A 106 -8.14 -5.31 -22.25
C SER A 106 -9.54 -5.90 -22.51
N ALA A 107 -9.84 -6.20 -23.77
CA ALA A 107 -11.09 -6.86 -24.16
C ALA A 107 -11.28 -8.22 -23.47
N SER A 108 -10.21 -8.99 -23.29
CA SER A 108 -10.24 -10.27 -22.57
C SER A 108 -10.59 -10.10 -21.09
N CYS A 109 -10.04 -9.08 -20.42
CA CYS A 109 -10.35 -8.74 -19.03
C CYS A 109 -11.79 -8.24 -18.85
N ARG A 110 -12.30 -7.41 -19.78
CA ARG A 110 -13.68 -6.89 -19.73
C ARG A 110 -14.74 -7.99 -19.71
N LYS A 111 -14.47 -9.17 -20.28
CA LYS A 111 -15.36 -10.35 -20.21
C LYS A 111 -15.57 -10.87 -18.78
N MET A 112 -14.66 -10.55 -17.87
CA MET A 112 -14.74 -10.93 -16.46
C MET A 112 -15.29 -9.80 -15.56
N HIS A 113 -15.59 -8.63 -16.14
CA HIS A 113 -16.09 -7.51 -15.36
C HIS A 113 -17.44 -7.86 -14.70
N ASN A 114 -17.60 -7.45 -13.44
CA ASN A 114 -18.75 -7.71 -12.59
C ASN A 114 -18.97 -9.18 -12.24
N LEU A 115 -18.07 -10.09 -12.59
CA LEU A 115 -18.14 -11.46 -12.07
C LEU A 115 -17.94 -11.42 -10.55
N VAL A 116 -18.87 -12.05 -9.85
CA VAL A 116 -18.88 -12.22 -8.40
C VAL A 116 -18.46 -13.64 -8.10
N LEU A 117 -17.42 -13.79 -7.31
CA LEU A 117 -16.78 -15.06 -7.00
C LEU A 117 -16.78 -15.29 -5.49
N PRO A 118 -16.97 -16.54 -5.03
CA PRO A 118 -16.54 -16.93 -3.70
C PRO A 118 -15.05 -16.61 -3.53
N LEU A 119 -14.68 -16.06 -2.37
CA LEU A 119 -13.30 -15.64 -2.10
C LEU A 119 -12.33 -16.84 -2.19
N GLU A 120 -12.72 -18.00 -1.65
CA GLU A 120 -11.95 -19.24 -1.73
C GLU A 120 -11.66 -19.64 -3.19
N LYS A 121 -12.66 -19.54 -4.07
CA LYS A 121 -12.50 -19.83 -5.51
C LYS A 121 -11.64 -18.78 -6.21
N ALA A 122 -11.72 -17.52 -5.81
CA ALA A 122 -10.84 -16.47 -6.32
C ALA A 122 -9.38 -16.71 -5.91
N LEU A 123 -9.12 -17.18 -4.68
CA LEU A 123 -7.78 -17.55 -4.20
C LEU A 123 -7.22 -18.76 -4.94
N GLN A 124 -8.06 -19.79 -5.14
CA GLN A 124 -7.67 -21.03 -5.83
C GLN A 124 -7.35 -20.79 -7.31
N ASN A 125 -8.21 -20.06 -8.02
CA ASN A 125 -8.12 -19.91 -9.47
C ASN A 125 -7.31 -18.69 -9.91
N LEU A 126 -7.20 -17.67 -9.05
CA LEU A 126 -6.54 -16.38 -9.29
C LEU A 126 -6.72 -15.82 -10.72
N PRO A 127 -7.96 -15.63 -11.21
CA PRO A 127 -8.21 -15.22 -12.60
C PRO A 127 -7.77 -13.79 -12.95
N VAL A 128 -7.46 -12.99 -11.93
CA VAL A 128 -6.83 -11.68 -12.04
C VAL A 128 -5.48 -11.75 -11.34
N PRO A 129 -4.36 -11.37 -12.00
CA PRO A 129 -4.28 -10.82 -13.36
C PRO A 129 -4.61 -11.87 -14.44
N ASN A 130 -5.25 -11.44 -15.54
CA ASN A 130 -5.64 -12.35 -16.62
C ASN A 130 -4.42 -12.72 -17.47
N PRO A 131 -4.07 -14.01 -17.64
CA PRO A 131 -2.93 -14.42 -18.49
C PRO A 131 -3.15 -14.09 -19.97
N LYS A 132 -4.41 -13.94 -20.41
CA LYS A 132 -4.77 -13.51 -21.76
C LYS A 132 -4.91 -11.99 -21.87
N CYS A 133 -4.41 -11.22 -20.90
CA CYS A 133 -4.42 -9.77 -20.98
C CYS A 133 -3.41 -9.31 -22.04
N GLU A 134 -3.86 -8.42 -22.91
CA GLU A 134 -3.05 -7.84 -24.00
C GLU A 134 -2.70 -6.37 -23.71
N ALA A 135 -3.12 -5.85 -22.55
CA ALA A 135 -2.76 -4.50 -22.15
C ALA A 135 -1.29 -4.44 -21.73
N THR A 136 -0.68 -3.29 -21.99
CA THR A 136 0.71 -2.96 -21.66
C THR A 136 0.74 -1.71 -20.79
N LEU A 137 1.84 -1.47 -20.07
CA LEU A 137 2.04 -0.25 -19.29
C LEU A 137 3.27 0.53 -19.76
N TYR A 138 4.48 0.12 -19.35
CA TYR A 138 5.74 0.74 -19.76
C TYR A 138 6.50 -0.10 -20.79
N SER A 139 6.25 -1.41 -20.83
CA SER A 139 6.89 -2.34 -21.77
C SER A 139 5.88 -3.17 -22.56
N ALA A 140 6.37 -4.00 -23.48
CA ALA A 140 5.55 -4.93 -24.24
C ALA A 140 5.04 -6.14 -23.42
N ASN A 141 5.43 -6.24 -22.14
CA ASN A 141 4.99 -7.31 -21.25
C ASN A 141 3.52 -7.12 -20.82
N THR A 142 2.87 -8.23 -20.47
CA THR A 142 1.48 -8.23 -20.01
C THR A 142 1.30 -7.38 -18.75
N TRP A 143 0.37 -6.43 -18.81
CA TRP A 143 -0.04 -5.61 -17.68
C TRP A 143 -1.56 -5.63 -17.49
N CYS A 144 -2.04 -6.15 -16.37
CA CYS A 144 -3.46 -6.23 -16.07
C CYS A 144 -3.86 -5.22 -15.00
N THR A 145 -4.71 -4.26 -15.35
CA THR A 145 -5.26 -3.25 -14.43
C THR A 145 -6.55 -3.71 -13.73
N SER A 146 -7.02 -4.93 -14.00
CA SER A 146 -8.21 -5.48 -13.34
C SER A 146 -7.94 -5.71 -11.86
N ILE A 147 -8.93 -5.52 -11.00
CA ILE A 147 -8.79 -5.63 -9.54
C ILE A 147 -9.96 -6.39 -8.90
N TYR A 148 -9.73 -6.91 -7.69
CA TYR A 148 -10.78 -7.45 -6.83
C TYR A 148 -11.35 -6.35 -5.92
N LEU A 149 -12.67 -6.23 -5.91
CA LEU A 149 -13.45 -5.42 -5.00
C LEU A 149 -14.24 -6.34 -4.05
N VAL A 150 -14.66 -5.81 -2.91
CA VAL A 150 -15.62 -6.51 -2.04
C VAL A 150 -16.97 -6.53 -2.76
N ALA A 151 -17.57 -7.71 -2.90
CA ALA A 151 -18.92 -7.83 -3.44
C ALA A 151 -19.94 -7.36 -2.39
N LYS A 152 -21.04 -6.75 -2.83
CA LYS A 152 -22.16 -6.45 -1.93
C LYS A 152 -22.83 -7.76 -1.50
N GLU A 153 -23.42 -7.78 -0.31
CA GLU A 153 -24.09 -8.99 0.19
C GLU A 153 -25.23 -9.45 -0.72
N SER A 154 -25.96 -8.48 -1.30
CA SER A 154 -27.07 -8.70 -2.24
C SER A 154 -26.64 -9.21 -3.62
N GLU A 155 -25.35 -9.11 -3.97
CA GLU A 155 -24.85 -9.60 -5.25
C GLU A 155 -24.71 -11.12 -5.21
N LYS A 156 -25.33 -11.78 -6.20
CA LYS A 156 -25.30 -13.23 -6.38
C LYS A 156 -24.01 -13.65 -7.08
N GLU A 157 -23.54 -14.84 -6.74
CA GLU A 157 -22.38 -15.45 -7.39
C GLU A 157 -22.64 -15.67 -8.87
N SER A 158 -21.59 -15.51 -9.66
CA SER A 158 -21.66 -15.72 -11.10
C SER A 158 -21.67 -17.21 -11.42
N PRO A 159 -22.57 -17.68 -12.30
CA PRO A 159 -22.74 -19.11 -12.58
C PRO A 159 -21.53 -19.71 -13.30
N LYS A 160 -20.77 -18.89 -14.03
CA LYS A 160 -19.57 -19.29 -14.75
C LYS A 160 -18.34 -18.66 -14.10
N LEU A 161 -17.51 -19.52 -13.50
CA LEU A 161 -16.23 -19.10 -12.95
C LEU A 161 -15.19 -19.01 -14.07
N PRO A 162 -14.25 -18.05 -14.00
CA PRO A 162 -13.09 -18.05 -14.88
C PRO A 162 -12.22 -19.30 -14.66
N LEU A 163 -11.48 -19.67 -15.72
CA LEU A 163 -10.51 -20.77 -15.63
C LEU A 163 -9.43 -20.46 -14.60
N ALA A 164 -8.97 -21.49 -13.91
CA ALA A 164 -7.83 -21.39 -13.02
C ALA A 164 -6.57 -21.04 -13.81
N VAL A 165 -5.76 -20.15 -13.26
CA VAL A 165 -4.42 -19.88 -13.77
C VAL A 165 -3.49 -20.98 -13.26
N GLU A 166 -2.71 -21.57 -14.16
CA GLU A 166 -1.70 -22.54 -13.81
C GLU A 166 -0.58 -21.87 -13.00
N ASN A 167 -0.07 -22.57 -11.97
CA ASN A 167 1.06 -22.11 -11.13
C ASN A 167 0.81 -20.77 -10.41
N VAL A 168 -0.13 -20.75 -9.47
CA VAL A 168 -0.33 -19.60 -8.58
C VAL A 168 0.88 -19.44 -7.64
N PRO A 169 1.61 -18.31 -7.68
CA PRO A 169 2.82 -18.15 -6.87
C PRO A 169 2.52 -18.14 -5.36
N GLU A 170 3.47 -18.61 -4.58
CA GLU A 170 3.44 -18.51 -3.12
C GLU A 170 3.82 -17.11 -2.64
N LEU A 171 3.30 -16.74 -1.48
CA LEU A 171 3.61 -15.47 -0.81
C LEU A 171 4.54 -15.73 0.37
N PRO A 172 5.45 -14.79 0.69
CA PRO A 172 6.22 -14.88 1.92
C PRO A 172 5.27 -14.83 3.13
N PRO A 173 5.60 -15.52 4.23
CA PRO A 173 4.82 -15.46 5.45
C PRO A 173 4.87 -14.04 6.03
N LEU A 174 3.77 -13.62 6.66
CA LEU A 174 3.76 -12.38 7.43
C LEU A 174 4.63 -12.52 8.69
N VAL A 175 5.35 -11.45 9.03
CA VAL A 175 6.07 -11.39 10.30
C VAL A 175 5.05 -11.28 11.43
N LYS A 176 5.12 -12.19 12.41
CA LYS A 176 4.30 -12.11 13.62
C LYS A 176 4.71 -10.87 14.41
N SER A 177 3.76 -9.99 14.75
CA SER A 177 4.05 -8.94 15.74
C SER A 177 4.34 -9.63 17.07
N ILE A 178 5.55 -9.45 17.60
CA ILE A 178 5.87 -9.92 18.95
C ILE A 178 5.10 -9.01 19.92
N ASN A 179 3.86 -9.38 20.21
CA ASN A 179 3.19 -8.91 21.42
C ASN A 179 3.59 -9.91 22.51
N ASN A 180 4.46 -9.47 23.42
CA ASN A 180 4.77 -10.20 24.64
C ASN A 180 3.48 -10.41 25.43
N ASN A 181 2.98 -11.63 25.48
CA ASN A 181 2.09 -12.12 26.52
C ASN A 181 2.59 -13.50 26.92
N ALA A 182 3.58 -13.53 27.81
CA ALA A 182 3.78 -14.68 28.69
C ALA A 182 2.87 -14.45 29.90
N SER A 183 2.01 -15.43 30.14
CA SER A 183 1.06 -15.49 31.24
C SER A 183 1.74 -15.35 32.60
N ASP A 184 1.17 -14.52 33.49
CA ASP A 184 0.79 -14.97 34.84
C ASP A 184 -0.18 -13.98 35.52
N SER A 185 -1.20 -14.58 36.13
CA SER A 185 -2.08 -14.15 37.23
C SER A 185 -2.62 -12.71 37.35
N ALA A 186 -3.95 -12.68 37.48
CA ALA A 186 -4.86 -11.75 38.17
C ALA A 186 -4.29 -10.60 39.04
N ASP A 187 -5.01 -9.47 38.95
CA ASP A 187 -5.00 -8.27 39.78
C ASP A 187 -3.67 -7.51 39.89
N GLU A 188 -3.55 -6.44 39.10
CA GLU A 188 -3.47 -5.10 39.69
C GLU A 188 -3.82 -4.06 38.62
N THR A 189 -4.89 -3.34 38.93
CA THR A 189 -5.35 -2.15 38.21
C THR A 189 -4.46 -0.98 38.61
N ALA A 190 -4.21 -0.09 37.64
CA ALA A 190 -3.54 1.19 37.79
C ALA A 190 -2.00 1.15 37.98
N GLU A 191 -1.31 1.51 36.91
CA GLU A 191 -0.04 2.28 36.86
C GLU A 191 0.84 1.79 35.70
N ARG A 192 0.50 2.16 34.46
CA ARG A 192 1.46 2.16 33.32
C ARG A 192 1.01 2.95 32.10
N ASP A 193 0.16 3.97 32.29
CA ASP A 193 -0.34 4.83 31.19
C ASP A 193 0.33 6.22 31.13
N SER A 194 1.36 6.50 31.94
CA SER A 194 1.85 7.87 32.12
C SER A 194 3.12 8.27 31.37
N GLU A 195 3.81 7.39 30.64
CA GLU A 195 5.14 7.76 30.08
C GLU A 195 5.29 7.67 28.54
N GLN A 196 4.25 7.29 27.79
CA GLN A 196 4.31 7.28 26.33
C GLN A 196 3.15 8.03 25.64
N THR A 197 2.32 8.69 26.44
CA THR A 197 1.08 9.36 26.01
C THR A 197 1.22 10.89 25.98
N GLU A 198 2.31 11.48 26.48
CA GLU A 198 2.45 12.95 26.57
C GLU A 198 2.86 13.61 25.24
N ASP A 199 3.70 12.97 24.41
CA ASP A 199 4.23 13.65 23.21
C ASP A 199 3.22 13.79 22.05
N ASN A 200 2.24 12.89 21.94
CA ASN A 200 1.23 12.93 20.86
C ASN A 200 -0.11 13.52 21.29
N THR A 201 -0.47 13.51 22.58
CA THR A 201 -1.71 14.15 23.07
C THR A 201 -1.59 15.66 23.10
N MET A 202 -0.42 16.20 23.44
CA MET A 202 -0.17 17.64 23.46
C MET A 202 -0.28 18.27 22.06
N GLY A 203 0.25 17.60 21.03
CA GLY A 203 0.12 18.04 19.63
C GLY A 203 -1.34 18.04 19.12
N TRP A 204 -2.11 17.01 19.48
CA TRP A 204 -3.54 16.92 19.15
C TRP A 204 -4.38 17.96 19.91
N ALA A 205 -4.07 18.20 21.18
CA ALA A 205 -4.74 19.22 21.99
C ALA A 205 -4.52 20.62 21.42
N ILE A 206 -3.29 20.95 21.03
CA ILE A 206 -2.94 22.25 20.42
C ILE A 206 -3.61 22.42 19.05
N ALA A 207 -3.62 21.39 18.19
CA ALA A 207 -4.29 21.43 16.89
C ALA A 207 -5.82 21.58 17.02
N THR A 208 -6.42 20.94 18.02
CA THR A 208 -7.87 21.01 18.28
C THR A 208 -8.25 22.38 18.86
N LEU A 209 -7.46 22.91 19.81
CA LEU A 209 -7.67 24.24 20.38
C LEU A 209 -7.53 25.34 19.32
N THR A 210 -6.53 25.26 18.44
CA THR A 210 -6.33 26.23 17.34
C THR A 210 -7.45 26.16 16.30
N LEU A 211 -7.98 24.98 15.98
CA LEU A 211 -9.15 24.82 15.13
C LEU A 211 -10.40 25.46 15.76
N CYS A 212 -10.67 25.21 17.04
CA CYS A 212 -11.82 25.77 17.76
C CYS A 212 -11.74 27.30 17.90
N LEU A 213 -10.56 27.84 18.21
CA LEU A 213 -10.30 29.29 18.25
C LEU A 213 -10.46 29.92 16.87
N GLY A 214 -9.95 29.28 15.82
CA GLY A 214 -10.10 29.74 14.43
C GLY A 214 -11.57 29.79 13.99
N LEU A 215 -12.36 28.75 14.33
CA LEU A 215 -13.80 28.71 14.05
C LEU A 215 -14.57 29.78 14.82
N GLY A 216 -14.21 30.07 16.07
CA GLY A 216 -14.82 31.15 16.86
C GLY A 216 -14.47 32.55 16.33
N LEU A 217 -13.23 32.74 15.85
CA LEU A 217 -12.75 34.01 15.29
C LEU A 217 -13.33 34.33 13.91
N LEU A 218 -13.84 33.35 13.16
CA LEU A 218 -14.53 33.59 11.88
C LEU A 218 -15.72 34.55 12.03
N PHE A 219 -16.35 34.60 13.21
CA PHE A 219 -17.49 35.48 13.48
C PHE A 219 -17.09 36.96 13.64
N PHE A 220 -15.86 37.24 14.09
CA PHE A 220 -15.38 38.58 14.38
C PHE A 220 -14.38 39.11 13.34
N SER A 221 -13.59 38.22 12.74
CA SER A 221 -12.63 38.52 11.69
C SER A 221 -12.48 37.32 10.75
N PRO A 222 -13.21 37.31 9.62
CA PRO A 222 -13.25 36.18 8.69
C PRO A 222 -11.86 35.80 8.15
N TRP A 223 -10.99 36.79 7.92
CA TRP A 223 -9.64 36.58 7.38
C TRP A 223 -8.70 35.94 8.41
N ALA A 224 -8.73 36.41 9.67
CA ALA A 224 -7.90 35.85 10.73
C ALA A 224 -8.37 34.44 11.13
N GLY A 225 -9.69 34.23 11.25
CA GLY A 225 -10.26 32.91 11.52
C GLY A 225 -9.95 31.90 10.41
N GLY A 226 -10.07 32.31 9.15
CA GLY A 226 -9.77 31.46 7.99
C GLY A 226 -8.30 31.04 7.93
N LEU A 227 -7.37 31.95 8.22
CA LEU A 227 -5.93 31.64 8.26
C LEU A 227 -5.58 30.65 9.37
N LEU A 228 -6.16 30.79 10.57
CA LEU A 228 -5.93 29.89 11.70
C LEU A 228 -6.48 28.48 11.44
N VAL A 229 -7.67 28.39 10.84
CA VAL A 229 -8.24 27.10 10.42
C VAL A 229 -7.39 26.47 9.32
N ALA A 230 -6.88 27.24 8.36
CA ALA A 230 -6.00 26.71 7.32
C ALA A 230 -4.66 26.20 7.89
N TRP A 231 -4.14 26.85 8.93
CA TRP A 231 -2.89 26.49 9.60
C TRP A 231 -2.96 25.19 10.41
N SER A 232 -4.14 24.79 10.88
CA SER A 232 -4.31 23.55 11.63
C SER A 232 -4.47 22.30 10.75
N ILE A 233 -4.80 22.44 9.46
CA ILE A 233 -5.00 21.34 8.50
C ILE A 233 -3.80 20.39 8.36
N PRO A 234 -2.52 20.84 8.32
CA PRO A 234 -1.35 19.96 8.21
C PRO A 234 -1.19 18.99 9.38
N PHE A 235 -1.77 19.32 10.54
CA PHE A 235 -1.67 18.54 11.78
C PHE A 235 -2.79 17.50 11.94
N PHE A 236 -3.72 17.41 10.99
CA PHE A 236 -4.75 16.37 10.93
C PHE A 236 -4.48 15.39 9.75
N PRO A 237 -3.86 14.22 10.02
CA PRO A 237 -3.51 13.24 8.99
C PRO A 237 -4.67 12.81 8.05
N PRO A 238 -5.92 12.60 8.52
CA PRO A 238 -7.00 12.17 7.62
C PRO A 238 -7.49 13.28 6.67
N LEU A 239 -7.32 14.55 7.03
CA LEU A 239 -7.68 15.70 6.16
C LEU A 239 -6.62 15.93 5.07
N MET A 240 -5.34 15.82 5.43
CA MET A 240 -4.22 15.91 4.47
C MET A 240 -4.30 14.85 3.37
N LEU A 241 -4.67 13.61 3.69
CA LEU A 241 -4.84 12.54 2.71
C LEU A 241 -5.98 12.79 1.72
N ARG A 242 -7.07 13.45 2.16
CA ARG A 242 -8.18 13.84 1.28
C ARG A 242 -7.87 15.08 0.44
N LEU A 243 -7.18 16.08 1.00
CA LEU A 243 -6.73 17.26 0.25
C LEU A 243 -5.73 16.90 -0.85
N ARG A 244 -4.79 15.99 -0.57
CA ARG A 244 -3.77 15.55 -1.54
C ARG A 244 -4.37 14.79 -2.74
N ARG A 245 -5.54 14.15 -2.55
CA ARG A 245 -6.29 13.50 -3.65
C ARG A 245 -7.10 14.48 -4.50
N SER A 246 -7.48 15.64 -3.96
CA SER A 246 -8.40 16.57 -4.61
C SER A 246 -7.71 17.75 -5.31
N LEU A 247 -6.47 18.10 -4.92
CA LEU A 247 -5.72 19.21 -5.51
C LEU A 247 -4.29 18.77 -5.90
N PRO A 248 -4.05 18.30 -7.14
CA PRO A 248 -2.76 17.75 -7.55
C PRO A 248 -1.61 18.76 -7.59
N PHE A 249 -1.88 20.08 -7.61
CA PHE A 249 -0.84 21.12 -7.58
C PHE A 249 -0.17 21.28 -6.19
N LEU A 250 -0.81 20.81 -5.11
CA LEU A 250 -0.21 20.80 -3.77
C LEU A 250 0.95 19.78 -3.67
N LYS A 251 1.10 18.86 -4.63
CA LYS A 251 2.19 17.88 -4.68
C LYS A 251 3.58 18.52 -4.87
N HIS A 252 3.67 19.75 -5.39
CA HIS A 252 4.96 20.36 -5.78
C HIS A 252 5.37 21.65 -5.05
N ARG A 253 4.56 22.17 -4.11
CA ARG A 253 4.83 23.50 -3.51
C ARG A 253 5.29 23.51 -2.05
N TRP A 254 5.23 22.37 -1.35
CA TRP A 254 5.62 22.28 0.07
C TRP A 254 6.99 21.62 0.31
N GLU A 255 7.72 21.22 -0.74
CA GLU A 255 9.10 20.68 -0.63
C GLU A 255 10.20 21.75 -0.66
N ARG A 256 9.83 23.04 -0.59
CA ARG A 256 10.79 24.12 -0.38
C ARG A 256 10.26 25.02 0.73
N TRP A 257 10.41 24.60 1.97
CA TRP A 257 10.73 25.39 3.17
C TRP A 257 11.16 24.42 4.27
#